data_AF-A0A1I1TKT5-F1
#
_entry.id   AF-A0A1I1TKT5-F1
#
_cell.length_a   1.000
_cell.length_b   1.000
_cell.length_c   1.000
_cell.angle_alpha   90.00
_cell.angle_beta   90.00
_cell.angle_gamma   90.00
#
_symmetry.space_group_name_H-M   'P 1'
#
loop_
_entity.id
_entity.type
_entity.pdbx_description
1 polymer ?
#
loop_
_entity_poly.entity_id
_entity_poly.type
_entity_poly.pdbx_seq_one_letter_code
_entity_poly.pdbx_strand_id
1 'polypeptide(L)'
;MPEKTDPPPAPASPPELALPPLYYDRELTPADLSGRTLRELTLMRNTIYARAGQSFRKPWLDQHFRRFDWYAPAPAPDLGKLTPTDYTNARAIVDHERAIPRATLLSQQKALLDKKSAGPLSPEDDIELELLAVHLGGWTADPELKPDDLSPLADPTQLDALLAANQLATLSLRDLRMLRNTIYARRGRPFRSALLQQHFGEMEWYTPDEAYADAKLTPIDRKNIRLIQSVEKANGGPLTDYEHKVEEGWFFAA
;
A
#
# COMPACT_ATOMS: atom_id res chain seq x y z
N MET A 1 31.65 40.59 -52.77
CA MET A 1 31.50 39.37 -51.94
C MET A 1 30.23 39.55 -51.12
N PRO A 2 29.21 38.71 -51.26
CA PRO A 2 28.02 38.83 -50.42
C PRO A 2 28.30 38.24 -49.04
N GLU A 3 28.03 39.04 -48.02
CA GLU A 3 28.10 38.70 -46.60
C GLU A 3 26.97 37.70 -46.28
N LYS A 4 27.34 36.49 -45.85
CA LYS A 4 26.38 35.49 -45.37
C LYS A 4 25.95 35.90 -43.96
N THR A 5 24.72 36.38 -43.83
CA THR A 5 24.08 36.51 -42.53
C THR A 5 23.55 35.14 -42.11
N ASP A 6 24.06 34.62 -40.98
CA ASP A 6 23.54 33.40 -40.37
C ASP A 6 22.10 33.62 -39.88
N PRO A 7 21.21 32.63 -40.04
CA PRO A 7 19.85 32.73 -39.54
C PRO A 7 19.86 32.80 -38.00
N PRO A 8 18.93 33.55 -37.38
CA PRO A 8 18.84 33.65 -35.93
C PRO A 8 18.65 32.25 -35.30
N PRO A 9 19.25 31.98 -34.13
CA PRO A 9 19.10 30.69 -33.47
C PRO A 9 17.62 30.41 -33.21
N ALA A 10 17.19 29.18 -33.50
CA ALA A 10 15.83 28.73 -33.22
C ALA A 10 15.51 28.99 -31.73
N PRO A 11 14.27 29.43 -31.39
CA PRO A 11 13.87 29.62 -30.01
C PRO A 11 14.11 28.32 -29.24
N ALA A 12 14.80 28.41 -28.10
CA ALA A 12 15.01 27.28 -27.23
C ALA A 12 13.65 26.63 -26.92
N SER A 13 13.57 25.31 -27.10
CA SER A 13 12.41 24.53 -26.67
C SER A 13 12.06 24.92 -25.22
N PRO A 14 10.77 25.09 -24.87
CA PRO A 14 10.40 25.33 -23.48
C PRO A 14 11.01 24.24 -22.60
N PRO A 15 11.49 24.55 -21.38
CA PRO A 15 12.01 23.52 -20.49
C PRO A 15 10.92 22.49 -20.28
N GLU A 16 11.22 21.25 -20.68
CA GLU A 16 10.42 20.07 -20.38
C GLU A 16 10.18 20.09 -18.86
N LEU A 17 8.93 20.26 -18.42
CA LEU A 17 8.60 20.44 -17.01
C LEU A 17 9.14 19.23 -16.25
N ALA A 18 10.23 19.43 -15.50
CA ALA A 18 10.87 18.36 -14.74
C ALA A 18 9.84 17.77 -13.75
N LEU A 19 9.73 16.45 -13.72
CA LEU A 19 8.83 15.76 -12.79
C LEU A 19 9.12 16.22 -11.35
N PRO A 20 8.08 16.47 -10.52
CA PRO A 20 8.28 16.89 -9.15
C PRO A 20 9.16 15.89 -8.38
N PRO A 21 10.12 16.34 -7.56
CA PRO A 21 11.05 15.45 -6.88
C PRO A 21 10.32 14.54 -5.90
N LEU A 22 10.90 13.34 -5.67
CA LEU A 22 10.38 12.36 -4.72
C LEU A 22 10.99 12.50 -3.31
N TYR A 23 12.01 13.34 -3.15
CA TYR A 23 12.70 13.56 -1.88
C TYR A 23 12.89 15.06 -1.62
N TYR A 24 12.73 15.45 -0.35
CA TYR A 24 12.91 16.82 0.13
C TYR A 24 13.72 16.77 1.43
N ASP A 25 14.79 17.56 1.48
CA ASP A 25 15.63 17.79 2.67
C ASP A 25 15.06 18.87 3.61
N ARG A 26 13.98 19.54 3.18
CA ARG A 26 13.14 20.43 3.97
C ARG A 26 11.80 19.78 4.29
N GLU A 27 11.06 20.37 5.22
CA GLU A 27 9.67 19.98 5.49
C GLU A 27 8.80 20.13 4.23
N LEU A 28 7.94 19.14 3.99
CA LEU A 28 6.96 19.12 2.92
C LEU A 28 5.86 20.15 3.18
N THR A 29 5.47 20.85 2.13
CA THR A 29 4.31 21.74 2.14
C THR A 29 3.09 21.04 1.54
N PRO A 30 1.86 21.51 1.80
CA PRO A 30 0.68 20.97 1.14
C PRO A 30 0.75 21.01 -0.40
N ALA A 31 1.44 22.01 -0.95
CA ALA A 31 1.65 22.13 -2.39
C ALA A 31 2.57 21.03 -2.95
N ASP A 32 3.52 20.52 -2.16
CA ASP A 32 4.39 19.42 -2.58
C ASP A 32 3.65 18.07 -2.66
N LEU A 33 2.49 17.95 -2.00
CA LEU A 33 1.68 16.73 -1.94
C LEU A 33 0.45 16.79 -2.86
N SER A 34 -0.09 17.99 -3.04
CA SER A 34 -1.32 18.23 -3.82
C SER A 34 -1.21 17.70 -5.25
N GLY A 35 -2.20 16.91 -5.65
CA GLY A 35 -2.34 16.41 -7.02
C GLY A 35 -1.49 15.18 -7.34
N ARG A 36 -0.70 14.68 -6.39
CA ARG A 36 0.06 13.45 -6.56
C ARG A 36 -0.82 12.21 -6.52
N THR A 37 -0.40 11.18 -7.25
CA THR A 37 -1.06 9.87 -7.24
C THR A 37 -0.66 9.04 -6.02
N LEU A 38 -1.39 7.97 -5.70
CA LEU A 38 -1.02 7.09 -4.58
C LEU A 38 0.34 6.41 -4.81
N ARG A 39 0.68 6.08 -6.05
CA ARG A 39 2.00 5.59 -6.45
C ARG A 39 3.07 6.63 -6.16
N GLU A 40 2.87 7.90 -6.52
CA GLU A 40 3.86 8.95 -6.28
C GLU A 40 4.06 9.20 -4.78
N LEU A 41 2.99 9.26 -4.00
CA LEU A 41 3.06 9.39 -2.53
C LEU A 41 3.77 8.19 -1.90
N THR A 42 3.47 6.97 -2.39
CA THR A 42 4.18 5.76 -1.99
C THR A 42 5.67 5.85 -2.32
N LEU A 43 6.03 6.31 -3.51
CA LEU A 43 7.42 6.49 -3.92
C LEU A 43 8.13 7.55 -3.08
N MET A 44 7.49 8.69 -2.79
CA MET A 44 8.05 9.73 -1.93
C MET A 44 8.40 9.18 -0.55
N ARG A 45 7.43 8.51 0.08
CA ARG A 45 7.60 7.94 1.42
C ARG A 45 8.72 6.90 1.43
N ASN A 46 8.74 6.00 0.45
CA ASN A 46 9.75 4.94 0.39
C ASN A 46 11.12 5.45 -0.02
N THR A 47 11.22 6.59 -0.72
CA THR A 47 12.52 7.21 -1.06
C THR A 47 13.29 7.59 0.19
N ILE A 48 12.60 8.08 1.24
CA ILE A 48 13.20 8.38 2.55
C ILE A 48 13.87 7.12 3.13
N TYR A 49 13.14 6.01 3.20
CA TYR A 49 13.65 4.77 3.78
C TYR A 49 14.68 4.06 2.89
N ALA A 50 14.55 4.19 1.57
CA ALA A 50 15.53 3.67 0.61
C ALA A 50 16.92 4.28 0.84
N ARG A 51 16.99 5.57 1.23
CA ARG A 51 18.25 6.26 1.60
C ARG A 51 18.89 5.71 2.88
N ALA A 52 18.10 5.09 3.75
CA ALA A 52 18.59 4.34 4.91
C ALA A 52 18.94 2.87 4.59
N GLY A 53 18.79 2.44 3.34
CA GLY A 53 19.06 1.06 2.92
C GLY A 53 17.90 0.09 3.15
N GLN A 54 16.67 0.60 3.27
CA GLN A 54 15.48 -0.25 3.37
C GLN A 54 15.33 -1.11 2.13
N SER A 55 15.23 -2.43 2.32
CA SER A 55 14.87 -3.36 1.23
C SER A 55 13.34 -3.40 1.06
N PHE A 56 12.87 -3.49 -0.18
CA PHE A 56 11.44 -3.54 -0.50
C PHE A 56 11.02 -4.93 -0.98
N ARG A 57 9.91 -5.44 -0.45
CA ARG A 57 9.34 -6.73 -0.85
C ARG A 57 8.40 -6.62 -2.04
N LYS A 58 7.76 -5.46 -2.24
CA LYS A 58 6.90 -5.21 -3.41
C LYS A 58 7.77 -5.17 -4.67
N PRO A 59 7.56 -6.06 -5.66
CA PRO A 59 8.44 -6.15 -6.82
C PRO A 59 8.60 -4.83 -7.58
N TRP A 60 7.50 -4.10 -7.80
CA TRP A 60 7.55 -2.83 -8.52
C TRP A 60 8.32 -1.74 -7.77
N LEU A 61 8.27 -1.76 -6.43
CA LEU A 61 8.93 -0.77 -5.58
C LEU A 61 10.44 -1.08 -5.51
N ASP A 62 10.80 -2.35 -5.34
CA ASP A 62 12.19 -2.81 -5.41
C ASP A 62 12.79 -2.53 -6.80
N GLN A 63 12.08 -2.88 -7.89
CA GLN A 63 12.49 -2.57 -9.27
C GLN A 63 12.59 -1.06 -9.51
N HIS A 64 11.71 -0.25 -8.90
CA HIS A 64 11.83 1.19 -8.97
C HIS A 64 13.13 1.66 -8.35
N PHE A 65 13.48 1.24 -7.12
CA PHE A 65 14.70 1.74 -6.47
C PHE A 65 16.00 1.16 -7.00
N ARG A 66 16.02 -0.10 -7.45
CA ARG A 66 17.22 -0.74 -8.02
C ARG A 66 17.76 -0.10 -9.29
N ARG A 67 16.99 0.78 -9.94
CA ARG A 67 17.48 1.54 -11.10
C ARG A 67 18.39 2.70 -10.71
N PHE A 68 18.44 3.07 -9.43
CA PHE A 68 19.22 4.20 -8.96
C PHE A 68 20.53 3.74 -8.33
N ASP A 69 21.65 4.33 -8.77
CA ASP A 69 22.99 3.99 -8.27
C ASP A 69 23.18 4.28 -6.77
N TRP A 70 22.39 5.22 -6.22
CA TRP A 70 22.46 5.58 -4.80
C TRP A 70 21.76 4.58 -3.87
N TYR A 71 20.90 3.70 -4.41
CA TYR A 71 20.13 2.77 -3.60
C TYR A 71 20.95 1.51 -3.26
N ALA A 72 21.30 1.39 -1.98
CA ALA A 72 22.05 0.25 -1.44
C ALA A 72 21.19 -0.49 -0.40
N PRO A 73 20.35 -1.47 -0.81
CA PRO A 73 19.54 -2.25 0.13
C PRO A 73 20.42 -3.06 1.08
N ALA A 74 20.13 -2.98 2.38
CA ALA A 74 20.82 -3.70 3.42
C ALA A 74 19.89 -4.72 4.11
N PRO A 75 20.42 -5.84 4.65
CA PRO A 75 19.64 -6.78 5.47
C PRO A 75 19.03 -6.12 6.71
N ALA A 76 19.72 -5.11 7.26
CA ALA A 76 19.23 -4.25 8.31
C ALA A 76 19.44 -2.78 7.88
N PRO A 77 18.36 -1.98 7.70
CA PRO A 77 18.48 -0.58 7.32
C PRO A 77 19.10 0.25 8.46
N ASP A 78 19.94 1.22 8.10
CA ASP A 78 20.55 2.17 9.03
C ASP A 78 19.64 3.38 9.20
N LEU A 79 18.64 3.24 10.08
CA LEU A 79 17.70 4.32 10.40
C LEU A 79 18.37 5.52 11.07
N GLY A 80 19.60 5.38 11.59
CA GLY A 80 20.39 6.50 12.11
C GLY A 80 20.77 7.54 11.04
N LYS A 81 20.64 7.19 9.76
CA LYS A 81 20.82 8.12 8.62
C LYS A 81 19.63 9.05 8.41
N LEU A 82 18.46 8.74 9.00
CA LEU A 82 17.26 9.55 8.82
C LEU A 82 17.26 10.73 9.80
N THR A 83 16.84 11.87 9.31
CA THR A 83 16.73 13.12 10.07
C THR A 83 15.35 13.28 10.69
N PRO A 84 15.18 14.15 11.70
CA PRO A 84 13.84 14.53 12.18
C PRO A 84 12.92 15.01 11.06
N THR A 85 13.47 15.75 10.09
CA THR A 85 12.73 16.23 8.90
C THR A 85 12.25 15.08 8.02
N ASP A 86 13.05 14.03 7.83
CA ASP A 86 12.64 12.83 7.10
C ASP A 86 11.42 12.17 7.75
N TYR A 87 11.40 12.09 9.08
CA TYR A 87 10.26 11.56 9.84
C TYR A 87 9.03 12.46 9.72
N THR A 88 9.19 13.77 9.86
CA THR A 88 8.11 14.75 9.65
C THR A 88 7.51 14.63 8.25
N ASN A 89 8.34 14.47 7.22
CA ASN A 89 7.90 14.31 5.83
C ASN A 89 7.16 13.00 5.60
N ALA A 90 7.69 11.88 6.13
CA ALA A 90 7.02 10.59 6.04
C ALA A 90 5.63 10.64 6.70
N ARG A 91 5.49 11.32 7.84
CA ARG A 91 4.19 11.57 8.49
C ARG A 91 3.28 12.42 7.62
N ALA A 92 3.75 13.56 7.10
CA ALA A 92 2.95 14.44 6.26
C ALA A 92 2.38 13.75 5.02
N ILE A 93 3.16 12.86 4.39
CA ILE A 93 2.70 12.03 3.26
C ILE A 93 1.55 11.10 3.68
N VAL A 94 1.70 10.38 4.80
CA VAL A 94 0.67 9.46 5.31
C VAL A 94 -0.61 10.20 5.69
N ASP A 95 -0.48 11.36 6.35
CA ASP A 95 -1.63 12.17 6.74
C ASP A 95 -2.36 12.71 5.51
N HIS A 96 -1.61 13.11 4.47
CA HIS A 96 -2.19 13.51 3.19
C HIS A 96 -2.90 12.34 2.51
N GLU A 97 -2.27 11.16 2.39
CA GLU A 97 -2.87 9.94 1.83
C GLU A 97 -4.22 9.60 2.52
N ARG A 98 -4.27 9.67 3.86
CA ARG A 98 -5.49 9.43 4.65
C ARG A 98 -6.55 10.50 4.46
N ALA A 99 -6.14 11.73 4.21
CA ALA A 99 -7.04 12.86 4.00
C ALA A 99 -7.63 12.89 2.57
N ILE A 100 -7.13 12.06 1.63
CA ILE A 100 -7.69 12.01 0.27
C ILE A 100 -9.14 11.53 0.35
N PRO A 101 -10.11 12.32 -0.13
CA PRO A 101 -11.51 11.91 -0.09
C PRO A 101 -11.73 10.64 -0.90
N ARG A 102 -12.53 9.71 -0.37
CA ARG A 102 -12.93 8.47 -1.06
C ARG A 102 -13.48 8.73 -2.47
N ALA A 103 -14.27 9.80 -2.64
CA ALA A 103 -14.82 10.20 -3.93
C ALA A 103 -13.73 10.55 -4.97
N THR A 104 -12.62 11.16 -4.53
CA THR A 104 -11.47 11.46 -5.38
C THR A 104 -10.80 10.17 -5.86
N LEU A 105 -10.55 9.23 -4.95
CA LEU A 105 -9.97 7.92 -5.29
C LEU A 105 -10.86 7.13 -6.26
N LEU A 106 -12.19 7.15 -6.06
CA LEU A 106 -13.15 6.53 -6.98
C LEU A 106 -13.09 7.15 -8.39
N SER A 107 -12.98 8.49 -8.46
CA SER A 107 -12.86 9.21 -9.74
C SER A 107 -11.56 8.83 -10.47
N GLN A 108 -10.43 8.77 -9.76
CA GLN A 108 -9.14 8.35 -10.30
C GLN A 108 -9.18 6.89 -10.80
N GLN A 109 -9.76 5.98 -10.01
CA GLN A 109 -9.94 4.58 -10.39
C GLN A 109 -10.78 4.46 -11.66
N LYS A 110 -11.91 5.17 -11.73
CA LYS A 110 -12.75 5.20 -12.93
C LYS A 110 -11.98 5.67 -14.15
N ALA A 111 -11.21 6.75 -14.04
CA ALA A 111 -10.42 7.27 -15.14
C ALA A 111 -9.41 6.24 -15.68
N LEU A 112 -8.74 5.49 -14.79
CA LEU A 112 -7.82 4.42 -15.18
C LEU A 112 -8.55 3.22 -15.81
N LEU A 113 -9.73 2.85 -15.32
CA LEU A 113 -10.54 1.78 -15.92
C LEU A 113 -11.07 2.15 -17.31
N ASP A 114 -11.49 3.41 -17.49
CA ASP A 114 -11.90 3.92 -18.80
C ASP A 114 -10.69 3.91 -19.77
N LYS A 115 -9.51 4.32 -19.30
CA LYS A 115 -8.25 4.25 -20.06
C LYS A 115 -7.89 2.81 -20.45
N LYS A 116 -8.04 1.85 -19.52
CA LYS A 116 -7.81 0.42 -19.74
C LYS A 116 -8.77 -0.16 -20.78
N SER A 117 -10.00 0.33 -20.82
CA SER A 117 -11.02 -0.08 -21.81
C SER A 117 -10.68 0.45 -23.21
N ALA A 118 -10.00 1.59 -23.29
CA ALA A 118 -9.55 2.20 -24.55
C ALA A 118 -8.22 1.63 -25.09
N GLY A 119 -7.45 0.92 -24.25
CA GLY A 119 -6.17 0.34 -24.63
C GLY A 119 -5.37 -0.17 -23.43
N PRO A 120 -4.21 -0.83 -23.65
CA PRO A 120 -3.37 -1.31 -22.56
C PRO A 120 -2.88 -0.14 -21.69
N LEU A 121 -2.95 -0.34 -20.37
CA LEU A 121 -2.39 0.60 -19.40
C LEU A 121 -0.86 0.57 -19.43
N SER A 122 -0.23 1.66 -18.99
CA SER A 122 1.20 1.63 -18.68
C SER A 122 1.42 0.84 -17.39
N PRO A 123 2.63 0.28 -17.16
CA PRO A 123 2.95 -0.39 -15.89
C PRO A 123 2.74 0.50 -14.66
N GLU A 124 2.89 1.82 -14.84
CA GLU A 124 2.69 2.80 -13.77
C GLU A 124 1.22 3.00 -13.44
N ASP A 125 0.37 3.04 -14.46
CA ASP A 125 -1.09 3.09 -14.30
C ASP A 125 -1.63 1.81 -13.67
N ASP A 126 -1.07 0.64 -14.03
CA ASP A 126 -1.46 -0.64 -13.43
C ASP A 126 -1.14 -0.67 -11.93
N ILE A 127 0.03 -0.15 -11.53
CA ILE A 127 0.41 0.00 -10.12
C ILE A 127 -0.53 0.99 -9.40
N GLU A 128 -0.83 2.13 -10.03
CA GLU A 128 -1.75 3.11 -9.46
C GLU A 128 -3.14 2.51 -9.26
N LEU A 129 -3.64 1.75 -10.24
CA LEU A 129 -4.93 1.08 -10.17
C LEU A 129 -4.96 0.04 -9.03
N GLU A 130 -3.87 -0.71 -8.83
CA GLU A 130 -3.72 -1.63 -7.69
C GLU A 130 -3.77 -0.89 -6.35
N LEU A 131 -3.04 0.23 -6.23
CA LEU A 131 -3.00 1.03 -5.00
C LEU A 131 -4.36 1.68 -4.68
N LEU A 132 -5.07 2.17 -5.70
CA LEU A 132 -6.43 2.71 -5.56
C LEU A 132 -7.41 1.65 -5.08
N ALA A 133 -7.35 0.44 -5.64
CA ALA A 133 -8.18 -0.68 -5.21
C ALA A 133 -7.93 -1.04 -3.73
N VAL A 134 -6.67 -1.04 -3.30
CA VAL A 134 -6.31 -1.27 -1.88
C VAL A 134 -6.87 -0.16 -0.98
N HIS A 135 -6.72 1.11 -1.35
CA HIS A 135 -7.15 2.25 -0.51
C HIS A 135 -8.67 2.42 -0.43
N LEU A 136 -9.41 2.05 -1.48
CA LEU A 136 -10.87 2.09 -1.47
C LEU A 136 -11.51 0.99 -0.61
N GLY A 137 -10.71 0.18 0.09
CA GLY A 137 -11.22 -0.94 0.90
C GLY A 137 -12.02 -1.93 0.06
N GLY A 138 -11.76 -1.95 -1.24
CA GLY A 138 -12.56 -2.62 -2.23
C GLY A 138 -11.77 -2.80 -3.50
N TRP A 139 -11.50 -4.07 -3.82
CA TRP A 139 -12.04 -4.56 -5.07
C TRP A 139 -13.50 -4.11 -5.10
N THR A 140 -13.83 -3.12 -5.94
CA THR A 140 -15.23 -2.84 -6.22
C THR A 140 -15.82 -4.13 -6.73
N ALA A 141 -16.95 -4.53 -6.15
CA ALA A 141 -17.85 -5.50 -6.72
C ALA A 141 -18.12 -5.12 -8.18
N ASP A 142 -17.35 -5.72 -9.08
CA ASP A 142 -17.77 -5.89 -10.45
C ASP A 142 -18.93 -6.88 -10.40
N PRO A 143 -20.14 -6.51 -10.84
CA PRO A 143 -21.25 -7.44 -10.91
C PRO A 143 -20.98 -8.65 -11.83
N GLU A 144 -19.88 -8.65 -12.61
CA GLU A 144 -19.43 -9.78 -13.42
C GLU A 144 -18.34 -10.65 -12.78
N LEU A 145 -17.76 -10.26 -11.63
CA LEU A 145 -16.81 -11.11 -10.91
C LEU A 145 -17.54 -12.24 -10.18
N LYS A 146 -17.09 -13.47 -10.42
CA LYS A 146 -17.66 -14.64 -9.76
C LYS A 146 -17.26 -14.63 -8.27
N PRO A 147 -18.13 -15.11 -7.37
CA PRO A 147 -17.85 -15.15 -5.92
C PRO A 147 -16.52 -15.79 -5.53
N ASP A 148 -16.04 -16.73 -6.34
CA ASP A 148 -14.79 -17.48 -6.12
C ASP A 148 -13.51 -16.64 -6.34
N ASP A 149 -13.63 -15.47 -6.99
CA ASP A 149 -12.52 -14.59 -7.36
C ASP A 149 -12.34 -13.37 -6.42
N LEU A 150 -13.19 -13.26 -5.39
CA LEU A 150 -13.15 -12.16 -4.42
C LEU A 150 -12.12 -12.43 -3.32
N SER A 151 -11.35 -11.42 -2.88
CA SER A 151 -10.49 -11.57 -1.70
C SER A 151 -11.35 -11.85 -0.45
N PRO A 152 -11.00 -12.83 0.42
CA PRO A 152 -11.83 -13.16 1.58
C PRO A 152 -11.84 -12.09 2.68
N LEU A 153 -11.09 -11.00 2.49
CA LEU A 153 -11.17 -9.78 3.29
C LEU A 153 -12.37 -8.90 2.90
N ALA A 154 -12.77 -8.90 1.63
CA ALA A 154 -13.87 -8.10 1.10
C ALA A 154 -15.23 -8.74 1.40
N ASP A 155 -15.25 -10.08 1.48
CA ASP A 155 -16.42 -10.85 1.90
C ASP A 155 -15.99 -11.86 2.97
N PRO A 156 -16.21 -11.55 4.26
CA PRO A 156 -15.91 -12.45 5.36
C PRO A 156 -16.65 -13.79 5.29
N THR A 157 -17.73 -13.92 4.51
CA THR A 157 -18.46 -15.19 4.37
C THR A 157 -17.67 -16.23 3.58
N GLN A 158 -16.72 -15.83 2.73
CA GLN A 158 -15.81 -16.75 2.05
C GLN A 158 -14.92 -17.55 3.02
N LEU A 159 -14.72 -17.05 4.24
CA LEU A 159 -13.97 -17.75 5.28
C LEU A 159 -14.74 -18.96 5.85
N ASP A 160 -16.00 -19.17 5.45
CA ASP A 160 -16.78 -20.37 5.77
C ASP A 160 -16.41 -21.57 4.88
N ALA A 161 -15.61 -21.35 3.83
CA ALA A 161 -15.02 -22.38 2.98
C ALA A 161 -13.48 -22.42 3.12
N LEU A 162 -12.86 -23.46 2.56
CA LEU A 162 -11.39 -23.56 2.55
C LEU A 162 -10.80 -22.60 1.52
N LEU A 163 -9.83 -21.80 1.97
CA LEU A 163 -9.04 -20.93 1.10
C LEU A 163 -8.07 -21.75 0.25
N ALA A 164 -7.84 -21.29 -0.97
CA ALA A 164 -6.85 -21.84 -1.88
C ALA A 164 -5.55 -21.00 -1.84
N ALA A 165 -4.41 -21.65 -2.09
CA ALA A 165 -3.10 -20.99 -2.00
C ALA A 165 -2.94 -19.83 -3.01
N ASN A 166 -3.56 -19.94 -4.18
CA ASN A 166 -3.57 -18.87 -5.19
C ASN A 166 -4.33 -17.61 -4.72
N GLN A 167 -5.37 -17.76 -3.88
CA GLN A 167 -6.10 -16.63 -3.28
C GLN A 167 -5.25 -15.85 -2.26
N LEU A 168 -4.16 -16.45 -1.77
CA LEU A 168 -3.26 -15.86 -0.78
C LEU A 168 -1.93 -15.41 -1.36
N ALA A 169 -1.52 -15.95 -2.51
CA ALA A 169 -0.19 -15.76 -3.09
C ALA A 169 0.12 -14.30 -3.45
N THR A 170 -0.91 -13.51 -3.75
CA THR A 170 -0.80 -12.09 -4.12
C THR A 170 -1.03 -11.15 -2.94
N LEU A 171 -1.41 -11.66 -1.76
CA LEU A 171 -1.70 -10.83 -0.60
C LEU A 171 -0.41 -10.35 0.09
N SER A 172 -0.42 -9.09 0.52
CA SER A 172 0.64 -8.53 1.35
C SER A 172 0.65 -9.19 2.74
N LEU A 173 1.77 -9.12 3.48
CA LEU A 173 1.81 -9.61 4.86
C LEU A 173 0.82 -8.89 5.77
N ARG A 174 0.58 -7.60 5.50
CA ARG A 174 -0.47 -6.82 6.17
C ARG A 174 -1.84 -7.42 5.89
N ASP A 175 -2.17 -7.71 4.63
CA ASP A 175 -3.47 -8.29 4.29
C ASP A 175 -3.61 -9.73 4.80
N LEU A 176 -2.55 -10.54 4.77
CA LEU A 176 -2.53 -11.86 5.40
C LEU A 176 -2.77 -11.76 6.90
N ARG A 177 -2.16 -10.78 7.58
CA ARG A 177 -2.40 -10.50 8.99
C ARG A 177 -3.83 -10.05 9.24
N MET A 178 -4.39 -9.16 8.42
CA MET A 178 -5.78 -8.75 8.54
C MET A 178 -6.70 -9.94 8.35
N LEU A 179 -6.48 -10.75 7.31
CA LEU A 179 -7.30 -11.90 6.94
C LEU A 179 -7.31 -12.97 8.03
N ARG A 180 -6.13 -13.28 8.57
CA ARG A 180 -5.99 -14.18 9.71
C ARG A 180 -6.77 -13.64 10.91
N ASN A 181 -6.67 -12.35 11.21
CA ASN A 181 -7.40 -11.75 12.34
C ASN A 181 -8.89 -11.60 12.09
N THR A 182 -9.36 -11.46 10.85
CA THR A 182 -10.78 -11.49 10.50
C THR A 182 -11.41 -12.82 10.91
N ILE A 183 -10.72 -13.96 10.71
CA ILE A 183 -11.21 -15.28 11.18
C ILE A 183 -11.43 -15.28 12.70
N TYR A 184 -10.50 -14.71 13.45
CA TYR A 184 -10.63 -14.60 14.91
C TYR A 184 -11.73 -13.60 15.31
N ALA A 185 -11.84 -12.46 14.64
CA ALA A 185 -12.83 -11.42 14.88
C ALA A 185 -14.26 -11.95 14.68
N ARG A 186 -14.50 -12.74 13.62
CA ARG A 186 -15.78 -13.41 13.35
C ARG A 186 -16.24 -14.35 14.47
N ARG A 187 -15.30 -14.79 15.33
CA ARG A 187 -15.59 -15.64 16.51
C ARG A 187 -15.62 -14.84 17.82
N GLY A 188 -15.53 -13.51 17.76
CA GLY A 188 -15.60 -12.60 18.90
C GLY A 188 -14.27 -12.40 19.64
N ARG A 189 -13.11 -12.70 19.03
CA ARG A 189 -11.82 -12.55 19.74
C ARG A 189 -11.53 -11.07 20.05
N PRO A 190 -11.36 -10.68 21.32
CA PRO A 190 -10.88 -9.35 21.66
C PRO A 190 -9.40 -9.21 21.26
N PHE A 191 -9.05 -8.07 20.68
CA PHE A 191 -7.67 -7.76 20.28
C PHE A 191 -6.99 -6.88 21.31
N ARG A 192 -5.70 -7.14 21.58
CA ARG A 192 -4.81 -6.24 22.35
C ARG A 192 -4.12 -5.21 21.46
N SER A 193 -4.00 -5.51 20.17
CA SER A 193 -3.37 -4.63 19.20
C SER A 193 -4.26 -3.42 18.95
N ALA A 194 -3.77 -2.20 19.23
CA ALA A 194 -4.51 -0.97 18.97
C ALA A 194 -4.93 -0.83 17.50
N LEU A 195 -4.11 -1.32 16.57
CA LEU A 195 -4.42 -1.35 15.13
C LEU A 195 -5.64 -2.22 14.83
N LEU A 196 -5.65 -3.44 15.37
CA LEU A 196 -6.76 -4.38 15.14
C LEU A 196 -8.02 -3.93 15.89
N GLN A 197 -7.86 -3.32 17.07
CA GLN A 197 -8.98 -2.71 17.81
C GLN A 197 -9.61 -1.58 17.00
N GLN A 198 -8.82 -0.64 16.46
CA GLN A 198 -9.35 0.44 15.64
C GLN A 198 -10.04 -0.13 14.39
N HIS A 199 -9.36 -1.03 13.66
CA HIS A 199 -9.89 -1.55 12.40
C HIS A 199 -11.18 -2.36 12.59
N PHE A 200 -11.21 -3.32 13.51
CA PHE A 200 -12.41 -4.14 13.71
C PHE A 200 -13.48 -3.42 14.52
N GLY A 201 -13.12 -2.46 15.38
CA GLY A 201 -14.06 -1.65 16.14
C GLY A 201 -14.94 -0.74 15.28
N GLU A 202 -14.51 -0.42 14.05
CA GLU A 202 -15.30 0.30 13.05
C GLU A 202 -16.28 -0.61 12.28
N MET A 203 -16.24 -1.93 12.48
CA MET A 203 -17.06 -2.89 11.74
C MET A 203 -18.32 -3.28 12.49
N GLU A 204 -19.49 -3.02 11.90
CA GLU A 204 -20.80 -3.31 12.53
C GLU A 204 -21.02 -4.79 12.89
N TRP A 205 -20.36 -5.71 12.20
CA TRP A 205 -20.49 -7.14 12.43
C TRP A 205 -19.57 -7.67 13.56
N TYR A 206 -18.59 -6.89 14.00
CA TYR A 206 -17.64 -7.33 15.02
C TYR A 206 -18.10 -6.93 16.42
N THR A 207 -18.37 -7.94 17.24
CA THR A 207 -18.65 -7.76 18.67
C THR A 207 -17.61 -8.54 19.48
N PRO A 208 -16.74 -7.87 20.25
CA PRO A 208 -15.79 -8.56 21.12
C PRO A 208 -16.53 -9.35 22.20
N ASP A 209 -16.08 -10.58 22.44
CA ASP A 209 -16.55 -11.46 23.50
C ASP A 209 -15.42 -11.71 24.49
N GLU A 210 -15.56 -11.15 25.69
CA GLU A 210 -14.57 -11.30 26.78
C GLU A 210 -14.38 -12.76 27.22
N ALA A 211 -15.36 -13.64 26.96
CA ALA A 211 -15.27 -15.08 27.21
C ALA A 211 -14.73 -15.87 26.01
N TYR A 212 -14.14 -15.20 25.01
CA TYR A 212 -13.57 -15.85 23.84
C TYR A 212 -12.52 -16.92 24.21
N ALA A 213 -12.60 -18.06 23.53
CA ALA A 213 -11.59 -19.09 23.54
C ALA A 213 -11.39 -19.67 22.13
N ASP A 214 -10.16 -20.08 21.80
CA ASP A 214 -9.82 -20.70 20.52
C ASP A 214 -10.63 -21.97 20.23
N ALA A 215 -11.30 -22.56 21.23
CA ALA A 215 -12.27 -23.65 21.04
C ALA A 215 -13.44 -23.26 20.12
N LYS A 216 -13.79 -21.97 20.02
CA LYS A 216 -14.82 -21.45 19.10
C LYS A 216 -14.43 -21.52 17.62
N LEU A 217 -13.15 -21.75 17.31
CA LEU A 217 -12.68 -21.91 15.94
C LEU A 217 -13.15 -23.26 15.37
N THR A 218 -13.81 -23.19 14.21
CA THR A 218 -14.25 -24.36 13.45
C THR A 218 -13.06 -25.10 12.83
N PRO A 219 -13.26 -26.35 12.36
CA PRO A 219 -12.23 -27.05 11.59
C PRO A 219 -11.78 -26.29 10.34
N ILE A 220 -12.68 -25.53 9.70
CA ILE A 220 -12.38 -24.71 8.51
C ILE A 220 -11.52 -23.51 8.92
N ASP A 221 -11.91 -22.78 9.96
CA ASP A 221 -11.12 -21.66 10.51
C ASP A 221 -9.67 -22.08 10.77
N ARG A 222 -9.47 -23.22 11.44
CA ARG A 222 -8.14 -23.74 11.78
C ARG A 222 -7.32 -24.09 10.54
N LYS A 223 -7.95 -24.63 9.49
CA LYS A 223 -7.27 -24.94 8.23
C LYS A 223 -6.87 -23.66 7.50
N ASN A 224 -7.76 -22.68 7.41
CA ASN A 224 -7.49 -21.38 6.78
C ASN A 224 -6.39 -20.63 7.53
N ILE A 225 -6.43 -20.58 8.86
CA ILE A 225 -5.37 -19.96 9.68
C ILE A 225 -4.01 -20.61 9.39
N ARG A 226 -3.93 -21.95 9.36
CA ARG A 226 -2.66 -22.65 9.05
C ARG A 226 -2.16 -22.34 7.65
N LEU A 227 -3.05 -22.28 6.66
CA LEU A 227 -2.68 -21.93 5.29
C LEU A 227 -2.14 -20.51 5.23
N ILE A 228 -2.85 -19.53 5.80
CA ILE A 228 -2.40 -18.13 5.87
C ILE A 228 -1.04 -18.04 6.57
N GLN A 229 -0.86 -18.70 7.72
CA GLN A 229 0.42 -18.73 8.44
C GLN A 229 1.56 -19.35 7.62
N SER A 230 1.26 -20.35 6.78
CA SER A 230 2.27 -20.94 5.89
C SER A 230 2.74 -19.96 4.82
N VAL A 231 1.83 -19.15 4.27
CA VAL A 231 2.14 -18.08 3.30
C VAL A 231 2.86 -16.93 4.00
N GLU A 232 2.43 -16.51 5.18
CA GLU A 232 3.14 -15.52 6.00
C GLU A 232 4.58 -15.97 6.27
N LYS A 233 4.79 -17.24 6.66
CA LYS A 233 6.13 -17.80 6.90
C LYS A 233 6.99 -17.81 5.63
N ALA A 234 6.42 -18.19 4.49
CA ALA A 234 7.11 -18.13 3.20
C ALA A 234 7.51 -16.69 2.83
N ASN A 235 6.71 -15.72 3.26
CA ASN A 235 6.92 -14.29 3.00
C ASN A 235 7.73 -13.56 4.09
N GLY A 236 8.45 -14.30 4.96
CA GLY A 236 9.35 -13.72 5.97
C GLY A 236 8.77 -13.66 7.39
N GLY A 237 7.62 -14.27 7.64
CA GLY A 237 6.97 -14.36 8.94
C GLY A 237 5.74 -13.45 9.08
N PRO A 238 4.89 -13.72 10.09
CA PRO A 238 3.72 -12.89 10.35
C PRO A 238 4.14 -11.49 10.82
N LEU A 239 3.49 -10.48 10.26
CA LEU A 239 3.77 -9.09 10.58
C LEU A 239 3.51 -8.82 12.08
N THR A 240 4.49 -8.28 12.78
CA THR A 240 4.32 -7.81 14.17
C THR A 240 3.51 -6.52 14.20
N ASP A 241 3.00 -6.15 15.39
CA ASP A 241 2.34 -4.85 15.56
C ASP A 241 3.27 -3.70 15.19
N TYR A 242 4.57 -3.84 15.52
CA TYR A 242 5.59 -2.89 15.14
C TYR A 242 5.69 -2.81 13.61
N GLU A 243 5.92 -3.91 12.92
CA GLU A 243 6.09 -3.89 11.46
C GLU A 243 4.80 -3.46 10.73
N HIS A 244 3.62 -3.81 11.25
CA HIS A 244 2.33 -3.35 10.72
C HIS A 244 2.19 -1.84 10.89
N LYS A 245 2.62 -1.30 12.03
CA LYS A 245 2.71 0.14 12.22
C LYS A 245 3.73 0.79 11.30
N VAL A 246 4.89 0.18 11.02
CA VAL A 246 5.84 0.73 10.02
C VAL A 246 5.20 0.75 8.63
N GLU A 247 4.50 -0.33 8.26
CA GLU A 247 3.85 -0.48 6.95
C GLU A 247 2.67 0.49 6.76
N GLU A 248 1.91 0.80 7.83
CA GLU A 248 0.81 1.77 7.87
C GLU A 248 1.21 3.18 8.35
N GLY A 249 2.50 3.42 8.62
CA GLY A 249 3.02 4.70 9.09
C GLY A 249 2.54 5.14 10.48
N TRP A 250 2.29 4.22 11.41
CA TRP A 250 1.72 4.46 12.75
C TRP A 250 2.72 4.86 13.85
N PHE A 251 4.04 4.90 13.60
CA PHE A 251 5.03 5.27 14.63
C PHE A 251 5.03 6.73 15.07
N PHE A 252 4.09 7.54 14.61
CA PHE A 252 4.03 8.95 14.95
C PHE A 252 2.66 9.37 15.51
N ALA A 253 2.06 8.50 16.34
CA ALA A 253 0.98 8.89 17.25
C ALA A 253 1.51 8.71 18.67
N ALA A 254 2.34 9.66 19.08
CA ALA A 254 2.68 9.95 20.47
C ALA A 254 2.86 11.47 20.56
#